data_AF-E4XRW3-F1
#
_entry.id   AF-E4XRW3-F1
#
_cell.length_a   1.000
_cell.length_b   1.000
_cell.length_c   1.000
_cell.angle_alpha   90.00
_cell.angle_beta   90.00
_cell.angle_gamma   90.00
#
_symmetry.space_group_name_H-M   'P 1'
#
loop_
_entity.id
_entity.type
_entity.pdbx_description
1 polymer ?
#
loop_
_entity_poly.entity_id
_entity_poly.type
_entity_poly.pdbx_seq_one_letter_code
_entity_poly.pdbx_strand_id
1 'polypeptide(L)'
;MTLTRATVKYSSRRFYIQGQNGIRKNEREYFYHLNHQGQLFLHDIKIKNFTTCFKDPVFLNFFYERIRPVREKEARHAGFNWLSPCGFETNFIQVDLLPVVFDKIEKNHLIDSSNTFRIGSNFFRVTALKIIN
;
A
#
# COMPACT_ATOMS: atom_id res chain seq x y z
N MET A 1 -6.89 9.87 -30.78
CA MET A 1 -5.70 9.23 -30.19
C MET A 1 -6.15 8.36 -29.03
N THR A 2 -6.20 7.06 -29.25
CA THR A 2 -6.78 6.07 -28.33
C THR A 2 -5.73 5.67 -27.30
N LEU A 3 -5.95 5.99 -26.02
CA LEU A 3 -5.07 5.55 -24.94
C LEU A 3 -5.28 4.05 -24.72
N THR A 4 -4.38 3.23 -25.28
CA THR A 4 -4.32 1.79 -25.01
C THR A 4 -3.96 1.57 -23.55
N ARG A 5 -4.92 1.02 -22.80
CA ARG A 5 -4.76 0.57 -21.41
C ARG A 5 -3.72 -0.55 -21.40
N ALA A 6 -2.49 -0.23 -20.99
CA ALA A 6 -1.42 -1.20 -20.86
C ALA A 6 -1.84 -2.25 -19.82
N THR A 7 -2.19 -3.45 -20.30
CA THR A 7 -2.38 -4.62 -19.45
C THR A 7 -1.00 -5.08 -19.02
N VAL A 8 -0.62 -4.71 -17.79
CA VAL A 8 0.59 -5.24 -17.14
C VAL A 8 0.41 -6.74 -16.99
N LYS A 9 1.04 -7.51 -17.88
CA LYS A 9 1.13 -8.97 -17.78
C LYS A 9 2.07 -9.30 -16.62
N TYR A 10 1.52 -9.71 -15.48
CA TYR A 10 2.32 -10.25 -14.37
C TYR A 10 2.98 -11.55 -14.83
N SER A 11 4.29 -11.50 -15.09
CA SER A 11 5.15 -12.66 -15.35
C SER A 11 5.06 -13.65 -14.18
N SER A 12 4.81 -14.92 -14.47
CA SER A 12 4.45 -15.98 -13.51
C SER A 12 5.59 -16.51 -12.63
N ARG A 13 6.76 -15.85 -12.59
CA ARG A 13 7.78 -16.15 -11.57
C ARG A 13 7.61 -15.18 -10.41
N ARG A 14 7.02 -15.66 -9.32
CA ARG A 14 7.07 -14.95 -8.03
C ARG A 14 8.53 -14.91 -7.59
N PHE A 15 9.11 -13.71 -7.52
CA PHE A 15 10.46 -13.48 -7.02
C PHE A 15 10.53 -13.43 -5.48
N TYR A 16 9.41 -13.71 -4.81
CA TYR A 16 9.31 -13.67 -3.36
C TYR A 16 8.43 -14.83 -2.84
N ILE A 17 8.56 -15.10 -1.55
CA ILE A 17 7.79 -16.06 -0.76
C ILE A 17 7.29 -15.33 0.50
N GLN A 18 6.03 -15.54 0.88
CA GLN A 18 5.48 -14.98 2.13
C GLN A 18 6.27 -15.48 3.34
N GLY A 19 6.68 -14.57 4.22
CA GLY A 19 7.44 -14.89 5.43
C GLY A 19 8.91 -15.26 5.17
N GLN A 20 9.47 -14.90 4.01
CA GLN A 20 10.90 -15.08 3.74
C GLN A 20 11.76 -14.23 4.68
N ASN A 21 13.03 -14.60 4.86
CA ASN A 21 13.95 -13.80 5.67
C ASN A 21 14.30 -12.48 4.95
N GLY A 22 14.29 -11.40 5.71
CA GLY A 22 14.74 -10.09 5.24
C GLY A 22 16.26 -9.92 5.31
N ILE A 23 16.72 -8.68 5.09
CA ILE A 23 18.16 -8.35 5.20
C ILE A 23 18.60 -8.39 6.66
N ARG A 24 17.74 -7.94 7.58
CA ARG A 24 18.08 -7.85 8.99
C ARG A 24 17.92 -9.21 9.65
N LYS A 25 18.77 -9.49 10.64
CA LYS A 25 18.67 -10.72 11.44
C LYS A 25 17.28 -10.82 12.06
N ASN A 26 16.63 -11.98 11.90
CA ASN A 26 15.28 -12.29 12.36
C ASN A 26 14.15 -11.47 11.69
N GLU A 27 14.44 -10.73 10.62
CA GLU A 27 13.40 -10.03 9.86
C GLU A 27 12.60 -10.99 8.98
N ARG A 28 11.29 -10.78 8.92
CA ARG A 28 10.39 -11.48 8.00
C ARG A 28 9.81 -10.51 6.99
N GLU A 29 9.69 -10.94 5.74
CA GLU A 29 9.08 -10.16 4.68
C GLU A 29 7.73 -10.75 4.29
N TYR A 30 6.71 -9.90 4.26
CA TYR A 30 5.39 -10.24 3.75
C TYR A 30 5.00 -9.30 2.62
N PHE A 31 4.12 -9.77 1.76
CA PHE A 31 3.76 -9.09 0.52
C PHE A 31 2.25 -8.93 0.45
N TYR A 32 1.80 -7.69 0.40
CA TYR A 32 0.40 -7.31 0.42
C TYR A 32 -0.01 -6.64 -0.87
N HIS A 33 -1.31 -6.74 -1.15
CA HIS A 33 -2.00 -5.97 -2.17
C HIS A 33 -3.01 -5.07 -1.46
N LEU A 34 -2.97 -3.78 -1.77
CA LEU A 34 -3.95 -2.79 -1.34
C LEU A 34 -4.75 -2.35 -2.55
N ASN A 35 -6.04 -2.67 -2.54
CA ASN A 35 -6.91 -2.35 -3.67
C ASN A 35 -7.40 -0.89 -3.64
N HIS A 36 -8.07 -0.48 -4.72
CA HIS A 36 -8.67 0.84 -4.85
C HIS A 36 -9.83 1.14 -3.87
N GLN A 37 -10.30 0.18 -3.08
CA GLN A 37 -11.28 0.40 -2.00
C GLN A 37 -10.62 0.52 -0.63
N GLY A 38 -9.28 0.49 -0.54
CA GLY A 38 -8.57 0.50 0.74
C GLY A 38 -8.63 -0.84 1.48
N GLN A 39 -8.92 -1.94 0.78
CA GLN A 39 -8.91 -3.27 1.35
C GLN A 39 -7.54 -3.91 1.17
N LEU A 40 -7.00 -4.45 2.27
CA LEU A 40 -5.70 -5.10 2.31
C LEU A 40 -5.84 -6.61 2.17
N PHE A 41 -4.98 -7.22 1.35
CA PHE A 41 -4.93 -8.65 1.09
C PHE A 41 -3.48 -9.13 1.12
N LEU A 42 -3.24 -10.41 1.43
CA LEU A 42 -1.97 -11.04 1.04
C LEU A 42 -1.91 -11.07 -0.49
N HIS A 43 -0.77 -10.69 -1.06
CA HIS A 43 -0.61 -10.59 -2.50
C HIS A 43 -0.88 -11.95 -3.20
N ASP A 44 -0.49 -13.05 -2.54
CA ASP A 44 -0.56 -14.42 -3.05
C ASP A 44 -1.97 -15.02 -3.08
N ILE A 45 -2.94 -14.39 -2.41
CA ILE A 45 -4.32 -14.83 -2.42
C ILE A 45 -4.89 -14.69 -3.84
N LYS A 46 -5.43 -15.80 -4.36
CA LYS A 46 -6.02 -15.88 -5.71
C LYS A 46 -7.32 -15.08 -5.82
N ILE A 47 -8.20 -15.20 -4.83
CA ILE A 47 -9.52 -14.55 -4.83
C ILE A 47 -9.48 -13.40 -3.84
N LYS A 48 -9.56 -12.15 -4.32
CA LYS A 48 -9.58 -10.94 -3.48
C LYS A 48 -11.01 -10.41 -3.37
N ASN A 49 -11.62 -10.60 -2.20
CA ASN A 49 -13.02 -10.26 -1.91
C ASN A 49 -13.20 -9.91 -0.41
N PHE A 50 -14.42 -9.54 -0.01
CA PHE A 50 -14.70 -9.20 1.39
C PHE A 50 -14.38 -10.30 2.40
N THR A 51 -14.31 -11.58 2.03
CA THR A 51 -13.98 -12.65 3.00
C THR A 51 -12.48 -12.83 3.17
N THR A 52 -11.68 -12.41 2.19
CA THR A 52 -10.23 -12.63 2.13
C THR A 52 -9.40 -11.39 2.46
N CYS A 53 -10.03 -10.22 2.62
CA CYS A 53 -9.35 -9.04 3.14
C CYS A 53 -9.08 -9.15 4.63
N PHE A 54 -8.03 -8.46 5.08
CA PHE A 54 -7.82 -8.20 6.50
C PHE A 54 -8.90 -7.25 7.02
N LYS A 55 -9.37 -7.50 8.24
CA LYS A 55 -10.45 -6.75 8.90
C LYS A 55 -10.16 -6.39 10.34
N ASP A 56 -9.07 -6.91 10.90
CA ASP A 56 -8.71 -6.63 12.29
C ASP A 56 -8.34 -5.14 12.41
N PRO A 57 -9.11 -4.33 13.16
CA PRO A 57 -8.92 -2.90 13.20
C PRO A 57 -7.61 -2.49 13.89
N VAL A 58 -7.12 -3.27 14.86
CA VAL A 58 -5.86 -2.98 15.56
C VAL A 58 -4.69 -3.18 14.60
N PHE A 59 -4.68 -4.30 13.89
CA PHE A 59 -3.68 -4.57 12.85
C PHE A 59 -3.74 -3.53 11.73
N LEU A 60 -4.94 -3.23 11.20
CA LEU A 60 -5.09 -2.30 10.08
C LEU A 60 -4.68 -0.87 10.43
N ASN A 61 -5.05 -0.36 11.61
CA ASN A 61 -4.61 0.97 12.07
C ASN A 61 -3.09 1.03 12.11
N PHE A 62 -2.47 0.05 12.78
CA PHE A 62 -1.02 -0.03 12.89
C PHE A 62 -0.32 -0.15 11.52
N PHE A 63 -0.90 -0.93 10.61
CA PHE A 63 -0.38 -1.17 9.27
C PHE A 63 -0.44 0.11 8.43
N TYR A 64 -1.61 0.78 8.38
CA TYR A 64 -1.84 1.97 7.56
C TYR A 64 -1.06 3.19 8.06
N GLU A 65 -1.02 3.42 9.38
CA GLU A 65 -0.26 4.53 9.99
C GLU A 65 1.23 4.53 9.62
N ARG A 66 1.78 3.35 9.33
CA ARG A 66 3.21 3.15 9.07
C ARG A 66 3.53 2.95 7.60
N ILE A 67 2.52 3.00 6.71
CA ILE A 67 2.77 2.95 5.27
C ILE A 67 3.66 4.12 4.88
N ARG A 68 4.72 3.79 4.16
CA ARG A 68 5.62 4.77 3.55
C ARG A 68 6.20 4.24 2.24
N PRO A 69 6.74 5.12 1.38
CA PRO A 69 7.50 4.68 0.23
C PRO A 69 8.69 3.80 0.65
N VAL A 70 9.00 2.81 -0.19
CA VAL A 70 10.22 2.02 -0.09
C VAL A 70 11.42 2.93 -0.37
N ARG A 71 12.44 2.88 0.49
CA ARG A 71 13.68 3.64 0.30
C ARG A 71 14.61 2.91 -0.66
N GLU A 72 15.59 3.62 -1.22
CA GLU A 72 16.56 3.05 -2.18
C GLU A 72 17.23 1.76 -1.65
N LYS A 73 17.66 1.75 -0.37
CA LYS A 73 18.28 0.58 0.27
C LYS A 73 17.32 -0.60 0.49
N GLU A 74 16.01 -0.38 0.36
CA GLU A 74 14.94 -1.35 0.59
C GLU A 74 14.30 -1.82 -0.73
N ALA A 75 14.64 -1.19 -1.87
CA ALA A 75 14.05 -1.40 -3.19
C ALA A 75 14.54 -2.71 -3.84
N ARG A 76 14.17 -3.85 -3.25
CA ARG A 76 14.54 -5.20 -3.73
C ARG A 76 13.45 -5.88 -4.55
N HIS A 77 12.20 -5.51 -4.32
CA HIS A 77 11.04 -6.21 -4.84
C HIS A 77 10.32 -5.35 -5.87
N ALA A 78 10.57 -5.62 -7.15
CA ALA A 78 9.94 -4.89 -8.24
C ALA A 78 8.40 -4.94 -8.14
N GLY A 79 7.75 -3.78 -8.26
CA GLY A 79 6.28 -3.64 -8.13
C GLY A 79 5.78 -3.35 -6.72
N PHE A 80 6.62 -3.50 -5.69
CA PHE A 80 6.30 -3.15 -4.31
C PHE A 80 6.96 -1.84 -3.93
N ASN A 81 6.27 -0.73 -4.22
CA ASN A 81 6.81 0.62 -4.04
C ASN A 81 6.53 1.21 -2.64
N TRP A 82 5.74 0.51 -1.85
CA TRP A 82 5.35 0.92 -0.50
C TRP A 82 5.69 -0.19 0.49
N LEU A 83 5.91 0.18 1.74
CA LEU A 83 6.01 -0.80 2.82
C LEU A 83 5.40 -0.25 4.11
N SER A 84 5.00 -1.17 4.99
CA SER A 84 4.66 -0.90 6.38
C SER A 84 5.61 -1.69 7.29
N PRO A 85 6.49 -1.01 8.07
CA PRO A 85 7.36 -1.68 9.05
C PRO A 85 6.58 -2.04 10.31
N CYS A 86 6.68 -3.30 10.71
CA CYS A 86 5.84 -3.92 11.72
C CYS A 86 6.67 -4.76 12.70
N GLY A 87 7.45 -4.11 13.57
CA GLY A 87 8.35 -4.80 14.49
C GLY A 87 9.48 -5.51 13.74
N PHE A 88 9.51 -6.85 13.79
CA PHE A 88 10.46 -7.68 13.02
C PHE A 88 9.95 -8.02 11.61
N GLU A 89 8.81 -7.45 11.20
CA GLU A 89 8.22 -7.69 9.90
C GLU A 89 8.37 -6.46 9.01
N THR A 90 8.79 -6.67 7.77
CA THR A 90 8.73 -5.67 6.71
C THR A 90 7.64 -6.08 5.72
N ASN A 91 6.56 -5.32 5.69
CA ASN A 91 5.41 -5.62 4.86
C ASN A 91 5.48 -4.81 3.57
N PHE A 92 5.88 -5.42 2.47
CA PHE A 92 5.90 -4.80 1.15
C PHE A 92 4.50 -4.74 0.56
N ILE A 93 4.16 -3.62 -0.08
CA ILE A 93 2.81 -3.33 -0.53
C ILE A 93 2.82 -2.93 -2.00
N GLN A 94 2.02 -3.66 -2.77
CA GLN A 94 1.61 -3.28 -4.10
C GLN A 94 0.24 -2.62 -4.03
N VAL A 95 0.04 -1.54 -4.76
CA VAL A 95 -1.20 -0.73 -4.74
C VAL A 95 -1.85 -0.71 -6.13
N ASP A 96 -3.19 -0.68 -6.19
CA ASP A 96 -3.92 -0.53 -7.47
C ASP A 96 -3.73 0.85 -8.11
N LEU A 97 -3.73 1.92 -7.30
CA LEU A 97 -3.64 3.31 -7.73
C LEU A 97 -2.57 4.04 -6.93
N LEU A 98 -2.90 4.54 -5.73
CA LEU A 98 -2.00 5.12 -4.72
C LEU A 98 -2.63 4.88 -3.33
N PRO A 99 -1.85 4.71 -2.25
CA PRO A 99 -2.37 4.23 -0.96
C PRO A 99 -3.06 5.29 -0.08
N VAL A 100 -3.33 6.51 -0.56
CA VAL A 100 -3.80 7.61 0.31
C VAL A 100 -5.21 8.07 -0.10
N VAL A 101 -6.15 7.99 0.84
CA VAL A 101 -7.51 8.55 0.74
C VAL A 101 -7.64 9.67 1.76
N PHE A 102 -8.06 10.85 1.32
CA PHE A 102 -8.27 12.02 2.17
C PHE A 102 -9.74 12.14 2.53
N ASP A 103 -10.03 12.35 3.81
CA ASP A 103 -11.40 12.42 4.33
C ASP A 103 -11.84 13.87 4.59
N LYS A 104 -10.89 14.78 4.84
CA LYS A 104 -11.15 16.15 5.26
C LYS A 104 -10.21 17.14 4.58
N ILE A 105 -10.72 18.36 4.44
CA ILE A 105 -9.96 19.52 4.00
C ILE A 105 -10.01 20.55 5.13
N GLU A 106 -8.87 20.85 5.75
CA GLU A 106 -8.77 21.94 6.73
C GLU A 106 -7.61 22.87 6.38
N LYS A 107 -7.86 24.19 6.41
CA LYS A 107 -6.85 25.26 6.25
C LYS A 107 -5.88 25.05 5.07
N ASN A 108 -6.38 24.64 3.89
CA ASN A 108 -5.59 24.35 2.67
C ASN A 108 -4.68 23.11 2.72
N HIS A 109 -4.95 22.18 3.66
CA HIS A 109 -4.30 20.87 3.72
C HIS A 109 -5.32 19.77 3.42
N LEU A 110 -4.93 18.83 2.56
CA LEU A 110 -5.59 17.53 2.47
C LEU A 110 -5.16 16.72 3.69
N ILE A 111 -6.15 16.34 4.48
CA ILE A 111 -5.98 15.62 5.72
C ILE A 111 -6.59 14.25 5.51
N ASP A 112 -5.80 13.23 5.80
CA ASP A 112 -6.35 11.88 5.93
C ASP A 112 -7.09 11.79 7.27
N SER A 113 -7.94 10.78 7.42
CA SER A 113 -8.75 10.60 8.62
C SER A 113 -7.94 10.46 9.91
N SER A 114 -6.64 10.22 9.78
CA SER A 114 -5.65 10.09 10.85
C SER A 114 -4.82 11.36 11.13
N ASN A 115 -5.02 12.46 10.40
CA ASN A 115 -4.31 13.74 10.55
C ASN A 115 -2.76 13.63 10.53
N THR A 116 -2.26 12.54 9.97
CA THR A 116 -0.85 12.15 9.97
C THR A 116 -0.21 12.45 8.62
N PHE A 117 -1.02 12.49 7.56
CA PHE A 117 -0.62 12.90 6.23
C PHE A 117 -1.24 14.27 5.90
N ARG A 118 -0.39 15.30 5.87
CA ARG A 118 -0.76 16.69 5.58
C ARG A 118 -0.07 17.14 4.30
N ILE A 119 -0.80 17.22 3.19
CA ILE A 119 -0.26 17.75 1.93
C ILE A 119 -0.64 19.22 1.79
N GLY A 120 0.35 20.10 1.80
CA GLY A 120 0.17 21.55 1.63
C GLY A 120 -0.08 21.94 0.18
N SER A 121 -1.00 22.88 -0.01
CA SER A 121 -1.49 23.43 -1.30
C SER A 121 -0.46 23.88 -2.37
N ASN A 122 0.85 23.84 -2.13
CA ASN A 122 1.86 24.14 -3.16
C ASN A 122 2.29 22.92 -4.01
N PHE A 123 1.85 21.71 -3.66
CA PHE A 123 2.19 20.46 -4.37
C PHE A 123 0.93 19.71 -4.81
N PHE A 124 0.29 20.19 -5.87
CA PHE A 124 -0.81 19.49 -6.52
C PHE A 124 -0.29 18.45 -7.52
N ARG A 125 -0.34 17.16 -7.14
CA ARG A 125 -0.75 16.00 -7.96
C ARG A 125 -0.44 14.68 -7.23
N VAL A 126 -1.42 14.16 -6.49
CA VAL A 126 -1.46 12.75 -6.09
C VAL A 126 -2.89 12.25 -6.33
N THR A 127 -3.00 11.19 -7.14
CA THR A 127 -4.23 10.67 -7.74
C THR A 127 -5.28 10.31 -6.70
N ALA A 128 -6.46 10.92 -6.89
CA ALA A 128 -7.64 10.89 -6.05
C ALA A 128 -8.14 9.47 -5.67
N LEU A 129 -8.57 9.34 -4.42
CA LEU A 129 -9.53 8.34 -3.97
C LEU A 129 -10.81 9.04 -3.50
N LYS A 130 -11.92 8.47 -3.94
CA LYS A 130 -13.25 9.08 -4.07
C LYS A 130 -13.91 9.31 -2.72
N ILE A 131 -14.33 10.55 -2.49
CA ILE A 131 -15.33 10.93 -1.47
C ILE A 131 -16.61 10.16 -1.79
N ILE A 132 -17.05 9.30 -0.87
CA ILE A 132 -18.38 8.71 -0.89
C ILE A 132 -19.21 9.59 0.06
N ASN A 133 -20.19 10.29 -0.49
CA ASN A 133 -21.24 10.99 0.28
C ASN A 133 -22.07 9.99 1.09
#